data_AF-A0A7J6BJ29-F1
#
_entry.id   AF-A0A7J6BJ29-F1
#
_cell.length_a   1.000
_cell.length_b   1.000
_cell.length_c   1.000
_cell.angle_alpha   90.00
_cell.angle_beta   90.00
_cell.angle_gamma   90.00
#
_symmetry.space_group_name_H-M   'P 1'
#
loop_
_entity.id
_entity.type
_entity.pdbx_description
1 polymer ?
#
loop_
_entity_poly.entity_id
_entity_poly.type
_entity_poly.pdbx_seq_one_letter_code
_entity_poly.pdbx_strand_id
1 'polypeptide(L)'
;MSPGVCDLTLIDLPGIARVPVNGQPQDIGSQIKRMIMKYTEKQETINMVVCPCNTDIATTEALKMAQEVDPDGKRTVAILTKPDLIDKGTEKRILRIVSNEVIPLRKGYIMVKCRGQQQIDDNISLEESADMERDFFQNHEHFRL
;
A
#
# COMPACT_ATOMS: atom_id res chain seq x y z
N MET A 1 6.09 5.45 27.67
CA MET A 1 6.30 4.79 26.37
C MET A 1 5.97 3.33 26.53
N SER A 2 5.19 2.73 25.62
CA SER A 2 4.87 1.30 25.68
C SER A 2 6.12 0.50 25.26
N PRO A 3 6.57 -0.50 26.03
CA PRO A 3 7.65 -1.37 25.59
C PRO A 3 7.21 -2.09 24.29
N GLY A 4 7.97 -1.89 23.21
CA GLY A 4 7.68 -2.47 21.89
C GLY A 4 7.13 -1.51 20.84
N VAL A 5 7.02 -0.21 21.12
CA VAL A 5 6.59 0.80 20.12
C VAL A 5 7.73 1.77 19.82
N CYS A 6 8.03 1.97 18.54
CA CYS A 6 8.98 3.00 18.10
C CYS A 6 8.36 4.39 18.18
N ASP A 7 9.18 5.41 18.44
CA ASP A 7 8.78 6.80 18.32
C ASP A 7 8.55 7.14 16.84
N LEU A 8 7.30 7.04 16.41
CA LEU A 8 6.87 7.25 15.03
C LEU A 8 5.54 7.99 14.99
N THR A 9 5.43 8.94 14.06
CA THR A 9 4.16 9.62 13.76
C THR A 9 3.58 9.01 12.49
N LEU A 10 2.39 8.41 12.61
CA LEU A 10 1.63 7.89 11.47
C LEU A 10 0.38 8.75 11.27
N ILE A 11 0.10 9.07 10.01
CA ILE A 11 -1.09 9.83 9.61
C ILE A 11 -1.89 8.94 8.65
N ASP A 12 -3.05 8.47 9.10
CA ASP A 12 -3.98 7.74 8.26
C ASP A 12 -4.89 8.72 7.51
N LEU A 13 -5.10 8.47 6.22
CA LEU A 13 -5.82 9.37 5.31
C LEU A 13 -6.95 8.61 4.61
N PRO A 14 -8.07 9.28 4.28
CA PRO A 14 -9.17 8.62 3.59
C PRO A 14 -8.74 8.01 2.25
N GLY A 15 -9.27 6.83 1.93
CA GLY A 15 -9.09 6.21 0.62
C GLY A 15 -9.67 7.08 -0.50
N ILE A 16 -9.00 7.08 -1.66
CA ILE A 16 -9.41 7.89 -2.81
C ILE A 16 -10.74 7.38 -3.37
N ALA A 17 -11.82 8.12 -3.15
CA ALA A 17 -13.13 7.84 -3.73
C ALA A 17 -13.28 8.48 -5.11
N ARG A 18 -13.75 7.70 -6.10
CA ARG A 18 -14.03 8.20 -7.47
C ARG A 18 -15.50 8.57 -7.67
N VAL A 19 -16.40 7.97 -6.91
CA VAL A 19 -17.85 8.14 -7.04
C VAL A 19 -18.42 8.43 -5.65
N PRO A 20 -19.23 9.49 -5.50
CA PRO A 20 -19.92 9.74 -4.24
C PRO A 20 -20.93 8.63 -3.96
N VAL A 21 -20.93 8.13 -2.73
CA VAL A 21 -21.99 7.23 -2.24
C VAL A 21 -23.04 8.03 -1.46
N ASN A 22 -24.21 7.43 -1.22
CA ASN A 22 -25.35 8.09 -0.58
C ASN A 22 -24.93 8.86 0.69
N GLY A 23 -25.25 10.16 0.72
CA GLY A 23 -24.92 11.06 1.83
C GLY A 23 -23.59 11.82 1.68
N GLN A 24 -22.78 11.54 0.67
CA GLN A 24 -21.56 12.31 0.37
C GLN A 24 -21.81 13.43 -0.64
N PRO A 25 -21.08 14.55 -0.54
CA PRO A 25 -21.15 15.62 -1.52
C PRO A 25 -20.56 15.16 -2.86
N GLN A 26 -21.01 15.77 -3.96
CA GLN A 26 -20.55 15.44 -5.31
C GLN A 26 -19.04 15.66 -5.50
N ASP A 27 -18.42 16.55 -4.72
CA ASP A 27 -17.00 16.87 -4.79
C ASP A 27 -16.15 16.09 -3.76
N ILE A 28 -16.68 15.03 -3.14
CA ILE A 28 -15.98 14.26 -2.09
C ILE A 28 -14.60 13.78 -2.53
N GLY A 29 -14.47 13.30 -3.78
CA GLY A 29 -13.18 12.86 -4.32
C GLY A 29 -12.16 14.00 -4.36
N SER A 30 -12.60 15.21 -4.74
CA SER A 30 -11.76 16.41 -4.73
C SER A 30 -11.39 16.86 -3.31
N GLN A 31 -12.32 16.75 -2.35
CA GLN A 31 -12.05 17.04 -0.94
C GLN A 31 -10.98 16.09 -0.36
N ILE A 32 -11.10 14.79 -0.61
CA ILE A 32 -10.14 13.77 -0.18
C ILE A 32 -8.77 14.06 -0.81
N LYS A 33 -8.72 14.35 -2.12
CA LYS A 33 -7.46 14.71 -2.80
C LYS A 33 -6.78 15.92 -2.16
N ARG A 34 -7.53 17.00 -1.90
CA ARG A 34 -7.00 18.19 -1.21
C ARG A 34 -6.45 17.86 0.18
N MET A 35 -7.14 16.98 0.92
CA MET A 35 -6.69 16.53 2.23
C MET A 35 -5.37 15.77 2.14
N ILE A 36 -5.26 14.82 1.19
CA ILE A 36 -4.03 14.05 0.96
C ILE A 36 -2.87 15.00 0.62
N MET A 37 -3.05 15.89 -0.36
CA MET A 37 -2.02 16.84 -0.80
C MET A 37 -1.47 17.70 0.34
N LYS A 38 -2.34 18.16 1.26
CA LYS A 38 -1.93 18.95 2.43
C LYS A 38 -0.88 18.26 3.31
N TYR A 39 -0.86 16.92 3.34
CA TYR A 39 0.14 16.16 4.09
C TYR A 39 1.30 15.71 3.21
N THR A 40 1.05 15.29 1.97
CA THR A 40 2.08 14.75 1.08
C THR A 40 2.97 15.80 0.44
N GLU A 41 2.57 17.08 0.39
CA GLU A 41 3.42 18.19 -0.10
C GLU A 41 4.58 18.52 0.87
N LYS A 42 4.42 18.18 2.15
CA LYS A 42 5.43 18.43 3.17
C LYS A 42 6.66 17.54 2.96
N GLN A 43 7.84 18.13 3.05
CA GLN A 43 9.11 17.43 2.76
C GLN A 43 9.47 16.42 3.86
N GLU A 44 9.03 16.66 5.09
CA GLU A 44 9.17 15.74 6.22
C GLU A 44 8.27 14.50 6.12
N THR A 45 7.26 14.51 5.25
CA THR A 45 6.33 13.38 5.08
C THR A 45 6.92 12.33 4.14
N ILE A 46 7.04 11.10 4.65
CA ILE A 46 7.26 9.91 3.82
C ILE A 46 5.91 9.47 3.25
N ASN A 47 5.80 9.45 1.93
CA ASN A 47 4.60 8.99 1.23
C ASN A 47 4.61 7.45 1.19
N MET A 48 3.66 6.83 1.87
CA MET A 48 3.44 5.39 1.80
C MET A 48 2.25 5.10 0.87
N VAL A 49 2.54 4.68 -0.36
CA VAL A 49 1.51 4.39 -1.37
C VAL A 49 1.10 2.93 -1.26
N VAL A 50 -0.15 2.67 -0.86
CA VAL A 50 -0.65 1.30 -0.67
C VAL A 50 -1.46 0.86 -1.90
N CYS A 51 -1.02 -0.22 -2.54
CA CYS A 51 -1.67 -0.78 -3.74
C CYS A 51 -1.92 -2.28 -3.55
N PRO A 52 -3.10 -2.81 -3.91
CA PRO A 52 -3.33 -4.24 -3.90
C PRO A 52 -2.72 -4.89 -5.14
N CYS A 53 -2.09 -6.07 -4.97
CA CYS A 53 -1.36 -6.79 -6.02
C CYS A 53 -2.26 -7.26 -7.17
N ASN A 54 -3.55 -7.48 -6.90
CA ASN A 54 -4.53 -7.91 -7.89
C ASN A 54 -5.06 -6.78 -8.78
N THR A 55 -4.49 -5.58 -8.67
CA THR A 55 -4.84 -4.42 -9.51
C THR A 55 -3.63 -3.89 -10.26
N ASP A 56 -3.87 -3.15 -11.34
CA ASP A 56 -2.80 -2.51 -12.07
C ASP A 56 -2.26 -1.30 -11.31
N ILE A 57 -1.02 -1.40 -10.81
CA ILE A 57 -0.34 -0.32 -10.12
C ILE A 57 -0.27 0.96 -10.96
N ALA A 58 -0.13 0.85 -12.29
CA ALA A 58 -0.05 2.01 -13.18
C ALA A 58 -1.34 2.83 -13.21
N THR A 59 -2.47 2.23 -12.78
CA THR A 59 -3.78 2.90 -12.70
C THR A 59 -4.07 3.50 -11.32
N THR A 60 -3.12 3.38 -10.39
CA THR A 60 -3.28 3.83 -9.01
C THR A 60 -3.12 5.35 -8.92
N GLU A 61 -4.23 6.03 -8.63
CA GLU A 61 -4.25 7.48 -8.46
C GLU A 61 -3.29 7.96 -7.34
N ALA A 62 -3.15 7.17 -6.28
CA ALA A 62 -2.26 7.49 -5.16
C ALA A 62 -0.78 7.56 -5.60
N LEU A 63 -0.33 6.67 -6.49
CA LEU A 63 1.04 6.69 -6.99
C LEU A 63 1.28 7.92 -7.87
N LYS A 64 0.31 8.28 -8.71
CA LYS A 64 0.36 9.50 -9.51
C LYS A 64 0.46 10.74 -8.62
N MET A 65 -0.40 10.85 -7.61
CA MET A 65 -0.37 11.96 -6.65
C MET A 65 0.96 12.04 -5.89
N ALA A 66 1.55 10.90 -5.53
CA ALA A 66 2.88 10.87 -4.90
C ALA A 66 3.97 11.38 -5.85
N GLN A 67 3.92 11.01 -7.14
CA GLN A 67 4.87 11.50 -8.15
C GLN A 67 4.72 13.00 -8.44
N GLU A 68 3.52 13.57 -8.29
CA GLU A 68 3.31 15.02 -8.44
C GLU A 68 4.07 15.84 -7.38
N VAL A 69 4.19 15.31 -6.15
CA VAL A 69 4.87 15.98 -5.02
C VAL A 69 6.28 15.45 -4.72
N ASP A 70 6.64 14.29 -5.26
CA ASP A 70 7.95 13.63 -5.13
C ASP A 70 8.35 12.96 -6.47
N PRO A 71 8.66 13.73 -7.52
CA PRO A 71 8.97 13.19 -8.86
C PRO A 71 10.19 12.26 -8.88
N ASP A 72 11.12 12.48 -7.95
CA ASP A 72 12.34 11.69 -7.79
C ASP A 72 12.13 10.40 -6.97
N GLY A 73 10.94 10.21 -6.36
CA GLY A 73 10.64 9.09 -5.47
C GLY A 73 11.55 9.00 -4.24
N LYS A 74 12.11 10.12 -3.76
CA LYS A 74 13.09 10.18 -2.66
C LYS A 74 12.46 9.87 -1.31
N ARG A 75 11.17 10.19 -1.15
CA ARG A 75 10.39 10.05 0.07
C ARG A 75 9.12 9.23 -0.15
N THR A 76 9.05 8.49 -1.25
CA THR A 76 7.91 7.62 -1.57
C THR A 76 8.31 6.16 -1.52
N VAL A 77 7.59 5.38 -0.72
CA VAL A 77 7.67 3.91 -0.67
C VAL A 77 6.32 3.33 -1.10
N ALA A 78 6.34 2.31 -1.94
CA ALA A 78 5.11 1.64 -2.36
C ALA A 78 4.96 0.30 -1.63
N ILE A 79 3.77 0.08 -1.08
CA ILE A 79 3.39 -1.12 -0.34
C ILE A 79 2.41 -1.91 -1.20
N LEU A 80 2.80 -3.12 -1.58
CA LEU A 80 1.96 -4.06 -2.29
C LEU A 80 1.25 -4.97 -1.28
N THR A 81 -0.08 -5.00 -1.33
CA THR A 81 -0.93 -5.75 -0.38
C THR A 81 -1.73 -6.83 -1.09
N LYS A 82 -2.33 -7.75 -0.31
CA LYS A 82 -3.15 -8.85 -0.83
C LYS A 82 -2.44 -9.73 -1.88
N PRO A 83 -1.18 -10.15 -1.64
CA PRO A 83 -0.44 -10.98 -2.59
C PRO A 83 -1.08 -12.37 -2.78
N ASP A 84 -1.91 -12.79 -1.83
CA ASP A 84 -2.71 -14.02 -1.87
C ASP A 84 -3.86 -13.99 -2.89
N LEU A 85 -4.23 -12.80 -3.39
CA LEU A 85 -5.31 -12.62 -4.38
C LEU A 85 -4.78 -12.43 -5.81
N ILE A 86 -3.49 -12.68 -6.05
CA ILE A 86 -2.90 -12.57 -7.38
C ILE A 86 -3.44 -13.68 -8.28
N ASP A 87 -3.91 -13.31 -9.47
CA ASP A 87 -4.36 -14.28 -10.46
C ASP A 87 -3.20 -15.13 -10.96
N LYS A 88 -3.40 -16.45 -11.01
CA LYS A 88 -2.39 -17.39 -11.49
C LYS A 88 -1.90 -17.02 -12.89
N GLY A 89 -0.59 -16.91 -13.05
CA GLY A 89 0.08 -16.49 -14.28
C GLY A 89 0.47 -15.01 -14.31
N THR A 90 0.03 -14.19 -13.36
CA THR A 90 0.37 -12.76 -13.29
C THR A 90 1.50 -12.44 -12.30
N GLU A 91 1.98 -13.43 -11.54
CA GLU A 91 2.98 -13.29 -10.48
C GLU A 91 4.29 -12.71 -11.01
N LYS A 92 4.72 -13.14 -12.21
CA LYS A 92 5.91 -12.59 -12.87
C LYS A 92 5.81 -11.08 -13.11
N ARG A 93 4.62 -10.58 -13.43
CA ARG A 93 4.40 -9.14 -13.61
C ARG A 93 4.57 -8.40 -12.28
N ILE A 94 4.02 -8.97 -11.20
CA ILE A 94 4.14 -8.41 -9.86
C ILE A 94 5.60 -8.42 -9.38
N LEU A 95 6.36 -9.48 -9.65
CA LEU A 95 7.79 -9.55 -9.35
C LEU A 95 8.60 -8.44 -10.02
N ARG A 96 8.29 -8.11 -11.28
CA ARG A 96 8.95 -6.99 -11.97
C ARG A 96 8.63 -5.64 -11.34
N ILE A 97 7.40 -5.46 -10.84
CA ILE A 97 7.01 -4.25 -10.09
C ILE A 97 7.83 -4.17 -8.79
N VAL A 98 7.85 -5.25 -8.00
CA VAL A 98 8.61 -5.29 -6.73
C VAL A 98 10.11 -5.07 -6.96
N SER A 99 10.64 -5.62 -8.06
CA SER A 99 12.05 -5.46 -8.47
C SER A 99 12.35 -4.08 -9.07
N ASN A 100 11.42 -3.13 -8.96
CA ASN A 100 11.58 -1.75 -9.39
C ASN A 100 11.78 -1.56 -10.91
N GLU A 101 11.38 -2.55 -11.73
CA GLU A 101 11.62 -2.55 -13.19
C GLU A 101 10.53 -1.82 -13.98
N VAL A 102 9.35 -1.61 -13.39
CA VAL A 102 8.17 -1.07 -14.10
C VAL A 102 7.99 0.42 -13.81
N ILE A 103 7.95 0.82 -12.54
CA ILE A 103 7.88 2.22 -12.12
C ILE A 103 8.98 2.44 -11.08
N PRO A 104 10.11 3.06 -11.43
CA PRO A 104 11.23 3.20 -10.51
C PRO A 104 10.92 4.14 -9.33
N LEU A 105 11.06 3.64 -8.11
CA LEU A 105 11.03 4.41 -6.85
C LEU A 105 12.38 4.26 -6.14
N ARG A 106 12.95 5.35 -5.59
CA ARG A 106 14.26 5.25 -4.91
C ARG A 106 14.20 4.43 -3.62
N LYS A 107 13.07 4.46 -2.90
CA LYS A 107 12.85 3.58 -1.74
C LYS A 107 12.32 2.19 -2.13
N GLY A 108 11.99 1.98 -3.40
CA GLY A 108 11.50 0.71 -3.93
C GLY A 108 10.11 0.33 -3.43
N TYR A 109 9.88 -0.98 -3.44
CA TYR A 109 8.61 -1.62 -3.15
C TYR A 109 8.76 -2.61 -2.00
N ILE A 110 7.72 -2.70 -1.17
CA ILE A 110 7.62 -3.71 -0.12
C ILE A 110 6.30 -4.45 -0.31
N MET A 111 6.32 -5.77 -0.31
CA MET A 111 5.12 -6.59 -0.38
C MET A 111 4.79 -7.15 0.99
N VAL A 112 3.52 -7.07 1.39
CA VAL A 112 3.03 -7.52 2.69
C VAL A 112 1.72 -8.30 2.55
N LYS A 113 1.55 -9.32 3.39
CA LYS A 113 0.29 -10.04 3.57
C LYS A 113 -0.30 -9.72 4.93
N CYS A 114 -1.36 -8.91 4.92
CA CYS A 114 -2.13 -8.59 6.11
C CYS A 114 -3.22 -9.63 6.38
N ARG A 115 -3.88 -9.53 7.55
CA ARG A 115 -5.11 -10.27 7.84
C ARG A 115 -6.19 -9.97 6.80
N GLY A 116 -6.77 -11.03 6.24
CA GLY A 116 -8.01 -10.96 5.47
C GLY A 116 -9.22 -10.74 6.36
N GLN A 117 -10.38 -10.47 5.76
CA GLN A 117 -11.62 -10.17 6.50
C GLN A 117 -11.99 -11.29 7.48
N GLN A 118 -11.97 -12.55 7.03
CA GLN A 118 -12.29 -13.69 7.87
C GLN A 118 -11.36 -13.79 9.09
N GLN A 119 -10.06 -13.54 8.93
CA GLN A 119 -9.10 -13.60 10.04
C GLN A 119 -9.30 -12.47 11.05
N ILE A 120 -9.83 -11.33 10.61
CA ILE A 120 -10.23 -10.24 11.50
C ILE A 120 -11.46 -10.68 12.30
N ASP A 121 -12.45 -11.27 11.64
CA ASP A 121 -13.67 -11.75 12.27
C ASP A 121 -13.38 -12.88 13.29
N ASP A 122 -12.37 -13.71 13.00
CA ASP A 122 -11.88 -14.79 13.86
C ASP A 122 -10.93 -14.30 14.98
N ASN A 123 -10.66 -12.99 15.08
CA ASN A 123 -9.76 -12.37 16.07
C ASN A 123 -8.31 -12.91 16.07
N ILE A 124 -7.78 -13.28 14.90
CA ILE A 124 -6.38 -13.69 14.76
C ILE A 124 -5.45 -12.57 15.25
N SER A 125 -4.49 -12.95 16.11
CA SER A 125 -3.54 -12.02 16.71
C SER A 125 -2.55 -11.45 15.67
N LEU A 126 -1.88 -10.35 16.01
CA LEU A 126 -0.85 -9.78 15.15
C LEU A 126 0.38 -10.69 15.02
N GLU A 127 0.73 -11.41 16.08
CA GLU A 127 1.84 -12.36 16.09
C GLU A 127 1.57 -13.54 15.16
N GLU A 128 0.40 -14.17 15.30
CA GLU A 128 -0.04 -15.24 14.39
C GLU A 128 -0.13 -14.75 12.94
N SER A 129 -0.63 -13.52 12.70
CA SER A 129 -0.66 -12.96 11.34
C SER A 129 0.74 -12.78 10.76
N ALA A 130 1.74 -12.43 11.57
CA ALA A 130 3.11 -12.27 11.11
C ALA A 130 3.75 -13.63 10.77
N ASP A 131 3.43 -14.67 11.54
CA ASP A 131 3.85 -16.04 11.23
C ASP A 131 3.20 -16.53 9.93
N MET A 132 1.91 -16.28 9.74
CA MET A 132 1.20 -16.60 8.49
C MET A 132 1.73 -15.83 7.27
N GLU A 133 2.20 -14.59 7.46
CA GLU A 133 2.88 -13.82 6.42
C GLU A 133 4.22 -14.46 6.07
N ARG A 134 5.03 -14.81 7.08
CA ARG A 134 6.32 -15.48 6.89
C ARG A 134 6.16 -16.80 6.14
N ASP A 135 5.22 -17.63 6.57
CA ASP A 135 4.93 -18.92 5.95
C ASP A 135 4.44 -18.76 4.51
N PHE A 136 3.63 -17.74 4.24
CA PHE A 136 3.18 -17.43 2.88
C PHE A 136 4.39 -17.15 1.98
N PHE A 137 5.26 -16.21 2.33
CA PHE A 137 6.38 -15.84 1.46
C PHE A 137 7.43 -16.94 1.34
N GLN A 138 7.73 -17.69 2.40
CA GLN A 138 8.71 -18.78 2.37
C GLN A 138 8.29 -19.94 1.46
N ASN A 139 6.99 -20.23 1.39
CA ASN A 139 6.46 -21.37 0.65
C ASN A 139 5.89 -21.00 -0.72
N HIS A 140 5.79 -19.72 -1.06
CA HIS A 140 5.23 -19.29 -2.33
C HIS A 140 6.23 -19.47 -3.49
N GLU A 141 5.89 -20.28 -4.49
CA GLU A 141 6.77 -20.63 -5.63
C GLU A 141 7.44 -19.42 -6.28
N HIS A 142 6.70 -18.31 -6.43
CA HIS A 142 7.19 -17.10 -7.08
C HIS A 142 7.76 -16.03 -6.14
N PHE A 143 7.35 -15.99 -4.86
CA PHE A 143 7.74 -14.91 -3.94
C PHE A 143 8.73 -15.36 -2.87
N ARG A 144 9.15 -16.63 -2.93
CA ARG A 144 10.18 -17.16 -2.08
C ARG A 144 11.50 -16.43 -2.35
N LEU A 145 12.01 -15.80 -1.30
CA LEU A 145 13.37 -15.27 -1.23
C LEU A 145 14.40 -16.40 -1.16
#